data_AF-A0A838SX46-F1
#
_entry.id   AF-A0A838SX46-F1
#
_cell.length_a   1.000
_cell.length_b   1.000
_cell.length_c   1.000
_cell.angle_alpha   90.00
_cell.angle_beta   90.00
_cell.angle_gamma   90.00
#
_symmetry.space_group_name_H-M   'P 1'
#
loop_
_entity.id
_entity.type
_entity.pdbx_description
1 polymer ?
#
loop_
_entity_poly.entity_id
_entity_poly.type
_entity_poly.pdbx_seq_one_letter_code
_entity_poly.pdbx_strand_id
1 'polypeptide(L)'
;MPKSSKVYFFFLSLVLAIIGCGAPPSVSAPRDRGLPVAVTPTIANEFYKQMGLLAAPPPVSLVGKTAFYATRFPDTTLVLTSISLPNRALTFSREGDRYSAPYEVHIRITRGDVEAASLNALEVVRVGTFKEVNRSDESVIFQHFFRLPPGRYGLSVVMRDVGGARMTSQDARLLVPRISPTGLSTPLLTYEVTPRAVLDSAPRLLASPRSTAVFGRDSLVSVFLEAYGGTGAPINYVVTNEAQERMFADSATLPRTGSLFSGTVQIPISSVGLGITKLSFVRRGTADTASIPIFVSFGEDVPIMSFANMIEYLRFFAPEWRLKTLRGATPAQRASVWAAFFRDTDPIPETPVNEALESYFARIRQANVQFLNDRNPGWLSDRGVVFVALGEPTLIMDRNVNQGTGMQAGGSTRVQVWTYQQYHTQLFFYEDVGHWRLTRASENEFWAINSRRLSR
;
A
#
# COMPACT_ATOMS: atom_id res chain seq x y z
N MET A 1 -58.54 63.97 -11.34
CA MET A 1 -58.48 63.11 -10.14
C MET A 1 -57.77 61.81 -10.51
N PRO A 2 -56.96 61.21 -9.62
CA PRO A 2 -55.54 61.00 -9.87
C PRO A 2 -55.12 59.52 -9.99
N LYS A 3 -54.00 59.21 -10.66
CA LYS A 3 -52.74 58.77 -9.99
C LYS A 3 -51.66 58.23 -10.93
N SER A 4 -50.46 58.70 -10.62
CA SER A 4 -49.18 57.97 -10.57
C SER A 4 -48.35 57.81 -11.83
N SER A 5 -47.40 58.75 -11.94
CA SER A 5 -46.15 58.72 -12.69
C SER A 5 -45.29 57.47 -12.36
N LYS A 6 -44.67 56.88 -13.38
CA LYS A 6 -43.44 56.09 -13.26
C LYS A 6 -42.46 56.56 -14.33
N VAL A 7 -41.30 57.00 -13.85
CA VAL A 7 -40.14 57.46 -14.63
C VAL A 7 -39.42 56.24 -15.21
N TYR A 8 -39.16 56.24 -16.51
CA TYR A 8 -38.21 55.33 -17.17
C TYR A 8 -37.01 56.16 -17.63
N PHE A 9 -35.83 55.89 -17.05
CA PHE A 9 -34.57 56.42 -17.54
C PHE A 9 -33.94 55.39 -18.49
N PHE A 10 -33.76 55.80 -19.75
CA PHE A 10 -32.91 55.17 -20.74
C PHE A 10 -31.43 55.26 -20.29
N PHE A 11 -30.67 54.18 -20.41
CA PHE A 11 -29.21 54.28 -20.55
C PHE A 11 -28.69 53.37 -21.66
N LEU A 12 -28.08 54.04 -22.62
CA LEU A 12 -27.47 53.57 -23.85
C LEU A 12 -26.13 52.89 -23.53
N SER A 13 -25.95 51.63 -23.93
CA SER A 13 -24.69 50.91 -23.76
C SER A 13 -23.72 51.25 -24.91
N LEU A 14 -22.66 51.99 -24.60
CA LEU A 14 -21.55 52.31 -25.50
C LEU A 14 -20.56 51.14 -25.52
N VAL A 15 -20.37 50.52 -26.69
CA VAL A 15 -19.34 49.49 -26.92
C VAL A 15 -18.02 50.19 -27.22
N LEU A 16 -17.00 49.97 -26.38
CA LEU A 16 -15.63 50.44 -26.61
C LEU A 16 -14.76 49.24 -27.01
N ALA A 17 -14.31 49.23 -28.27
CA ALA A 17 -13.33 48.29 -28.78
C ALA A 17 -11.92 48.76 -28.40
N ILE A 18 -11.17 47.94 -27.66
CA ILE A 18 -9.74 48.14 -27.42
C ILE A 18 -9.00 47.00 -28.10
N ILE A 19 -8.20 47.36 -29.11
CA ILE A 19 -7.23 46.52 -29.78
C ILE A 19 -6.03 46.36 -28.85
N GLY A 20 -5.77 45.15 -28.37
CA GLY A 20 -4.61 44.81 -27.53
C GLY A 20 -3.72 43.79 -28.22
N CYS A 21 -2.44 44.16 -28.41
CA CYS A 21 -1.37 43.34 -28.98
C CYS A 21 -1.25 41.96 -28.30
N GLY A 22 -1.04 40.92 -29.11
CA GLY A 22 -0.86 39.54 -28.66
C GLY A 22 0.43 39.35 -27.87
N ALA A 23 0.29 38.86 -26.63
CA ALA A 23 1.37 38.20 -25.90
C ALA A 23 1.44 36.72 -26.30
N PRO A 24 2.64 36.10 -26.35
CA PRO A 24 2.77 34.68 -26.65
C PRO A 24 2.08 33.83 -25.56
N PRO A 25 1.58 32.62 -25.89
CA PRO A 25 0.85 31.80 -24.95
C PRO A 25 1.76 31.45 -23.76
N SER A 26 1.39 31.94 -22.58
CA SER A 26 1.93 31.46 -21.33
C SER A 26 1.50 30.00 -21.17
N VAL A 27 2.48 29.10 -21.13
CA VAL A 27 2.26 27.72 -20.70
C VAL A 27 1.88 27.82 -19.23
N SER A 28 0.58 27.83 -18.96
CA SER A 28 0.05 27.75 -17.60
C SER A 28 0.42 26.38 -17.05
N ALA A 29 1.17 26.37 -15.95
CA ALA A 29 1.39 25.18 -15.16
C ALA A 29 0.02 24.57 -14.80
N PRO A 30 -0.13 23.23 -14.87
CA PRO A 30 -1.41 22.61 -14.56
C PRO A 30 -1.83 22.96 -13.12
N ARG A 31 -3.08 23.41 -12.98
CA ARG A 31 -3.73 23.71 -11.70
C ARG A 31 -3.55 22.55 -10.72
N ASP A 32 -3.19 22.88 -9.49
CA ASP A 32 -3.08 21.97 -8.34
C ASP A 32 -4.29 21.03 -8.24
N ARG A 33 -4.14 19.83 -8.78
CA ARG A 33 -4.83 18.65 -8.25
C ARG A 33 -4.03 18.25 -7.02
N GLY A 34 -4.69 18.18 -5.85
CA GLY A 34 -4.05 17.92 -4.55
C GLY A 34 -2.90 16.92 -4.67
N LEU A 35 -1.70 17.36 -4.29
CA LEU A 35 -0.48 16.58 -4.44
C LEU A 35 -0.62 15.25 -3.68
N PRO A 36 -0.14 14.12 -4.23
CA PRO A 36 -0.17 12.86 -3.52
C PRO A 36 0.56 12.96 -2.17
N VAL A 37 -0.11 12.54 -1.09
CA VAL A 37 0.48 12.50 0.26
C VAL A 37 1.72 11.62 0.25
N ALA A 38 2.85 12.15 0.72
CA ALA A 38 4.12 11.45 0.85
C ALA A 38 3.94 10.09 1.54
N VAL A 39 4.28 9.00 0.86
CA VAL A 39 4.22 7.65 1.44
C VAL A 39 5.43 7.40 2.35
N THR A 40 5.20 7.04 3.60
CA THR A 40 6.21 6.56 4.55
C THR A 40 5.84 5.17 5.07
N PRO A 41 6.80 4.37 5.60
CA PRO A 41 6.50 3.09 6.25
C PRO A 41 5.46 3.22 7.38
N THR A 42 5.47 4.36 8.09
CA THR A 42 4.47 4.71 9.10
C THR A 42 3.06 4.78 8.51
N ILE A 43 2.92 5.33 7.30
CA ILE A 43 1.63 5.45 6.61
C ILE A 43 1.09 4.07 6.21
N ALA A 44 1.94 3.15 5.74
CA ALA A 44 1.51 1.77 5.43
C ALA A 44 0.91 1.06 6.65
N ASN A 45 1.49 1.25 7.83
CA ASN A 45 0.94 0.68 9.07
C ASN A 45 -0.37 1.30 9.50
N GLU A 46 -0.54 2.61 9.31
CA GLU A 46 -1.82 3.25 9.58
C GLU A 46 -2.93 2.68 8.68
N PHE A 47 -2.64 2.33 7.43
CA PHE A 47 -3.60 1.63 6.57
C PHE A 47 -3.97 0.24 7.10
N TYR A 48 -2.99 -0.57 7.52
CA TYR A 48 -3.28 -1.87 8.10
C TYR A 48 -4.11 -1.77 9.39
N LYS A 49 -3.84 -0.76 10.24
CA LYS A 49 -4.67 -0.47 11.41
C LYS A 49 -6.08 -0.03 11.05
N GLN A 50 -6.25 0.80 10.01
CA GLN A 50 -7.56 1.20 9.49
C GLN A 50 -8.38 0.01 8.97
N MET A 51 -7.71 -1.01 8.42
CA MET A 51 -8.32 -2.29 8.06
C MET A 51 -8.66 -3.17 9.27
N GLY A 52 -8.32 -2.76 10.50
CA GLY A 52 -8.51 -3.57 11.70
C GLY A 52 -7.50 -4.72 11.84
N LEU A 53 -6.37 -4.65 11.14
CA LEU A 53 -5.28 -5.59 11.26
C LEU A 53 -4.34 -5.18 12.40
N LEU A 54 -3.64 -6.17 12.96
CA LEU A 54 -2.50 -5.93 13.85
C LEU A 54 -1.37 -5.36 12.99
N ALA A 55 -0.79 -4.22 13.36
CA ALA A 55 0.34 -3.68 12.61
C ALA A 55 1.31 -2.91 13.50
N ALA A 56 2.60 -3.24 13.43
CA ALA A 56 3.65 -2.59 14.20
C ALA A 56 4.73 -1.99 13.27
N PRO A 57 5.24 -0.77 13.55
CA PRO A 57 6.29 -0.12 12.75
C PRO A 57 7.66 -0.78 12.92
N PRO A 58 8.66 -0.37 12.10
CA PRO A 58 10.06 -0.68 12.38
C PRO A 58 10.40 -0.38 13.85
N PRO A 59 11.33 -1.13 14.48
CA PRO A 59 12.44 -1.86 13.84
C PRO A 59 12.16 -3.31 13.44
N VAL A 60 11.05 -3.90 13.91
CA VAL A 60 10.52 -5.20 13.44
C VAL A 60 9.09 -4.95 12.97
N SER A 61 8.92 -4.76 11.66
CA SER A 61 7.58 -4.53 11.10
C SER A 61 6.81 -5.84 11.03
N LEU A 62 5.61 -5.85 11.60
CA LEU A 62 4.69 -6.98 11.51
C LEU A 62 3.31 -6.51 11.06
N VAL A 63 2.60 -7.40 10.36
CA VAL A 63 1.18 -7.26 10.07
C VAL A 63 0.49 -8.59 10.36
N GLY A 64 -0.59 -8.59 11.13
CA GLY A 64 -1.30 -9.80 11.50
C GLY A 64 -2.80 -9.65 11.50
N LYS A 65 -3.50 -10.78 11.50
CA LYS A 65 -4.95 -10.84 11.55
C LYS A 65 -5.43 -12.08 12.30
N THR A 66 -6.70 -12.05 12.70
CA THR A 66 -7.39 -13.21 13.25
C THR A 66 -8.58 -13.62 12.40
N ALA A 67 -8.80 -14.92 12.25
CA ALA A 67 -9.98 -15.50 11.58
C ALA A 67 -10.65 -16.56 12.46
N PHE A 68 -11.97 -16.68 12.35
CA PHE A 68 -12.80 -17.52 13.22
C PHE A 68 -13.51 -18.60 12.43
N TYR A 69 -13.41 -19.84 12.90
CA TYR A 69 -14.06 -21.01 12.30
C TYR A 69 -14.81 -21.81 13.36
N ALA A 70 -15.89 -22.46 12.96
CA ALA A 70 -16.66 -23.29 13.88
C ALA A 70 -15.85 -24.54 14.26
N THR A 71 -16.15 -25.08 15.42
CA THR A 71 -15.71 -26.43 15.79
C THR A 71 -16.94 -27.33 15.90
N ARG A 72 -16.70 -28.61 16.19
CA ARG A 72 -17.79 -29.54 16.53
C ARG A 72 -18.58 -29.09 17.76
N PHE A 73 -17.99 -28.27 18.64
CA PHE A 73 -18.62 -27.80 19.87
C PHE A 73 -19.05 -26.33 19.73
N PRO A 74 -20.35 -26.00 19.83
CA PRO A 74 -20.86 -24.62 19.66
C PRO A 74 -20.39 -23.62 20.72
N ASP A 75 -19.82 -24.10 21.82
CA ASP A 75 -19.20 -23.31 22.87
C ASP A 75 -17.71 -23.05 22.63
N THR A 76 -17.16 -23.53 21.52
CA THR A 76 -15.75 -23.43 21.17
C THR A 76 -15.57 -22.94 19.74
N THR A 77 -14.83 -21.85 19.58
CA THR A 77 -14.47 -21.28 18.29
C THR A 77 -12.99 -21.52 18.02
N LEU A 78 -12.68 -21.95 16.79
CA LEU A 78 -11.31 -22.08 16.32
C LEU A 78 -10.82 -20.71 15.87
N VAL A 79 -9.76 -20.21 16.48
CA VAL A 79 -9.19 -18.89 16.23
C VAL A 79 -7.84 -19.05 15.56
N LEU A 80 -7.77 -18.70 14.28
CA LEU A 80 -6.51 -18.56 13.56
C LEU A 80 -5.92 -17.19 13.88
N THR A 81 -4.69 -17.15 14.37
CA THR A 81 -3.87 -15.93 14.39
C THR A 81 -2.77 -16.10 13.36
N SER A 82 -2.69 -15.19 12.39
CA SER A 82 -1.68 -15.22 11.32
C SER A 82 -0.94 -13.88 11.30
N ILE A 83 0.38 -13.93 11.15
CA ILE A 83 1.29 -12.79 11.23
C ILE A 83 2.27 -12.90 10.06
N SER A 84 2.61 -11.76 9.47
CA SER A 84 3.65 -11.65 8.47
C SER A 84 4.71 -10.64 8.84
N LEU A 85 5.91 -10.86 8.31
CA LEU A 85 7.05 -9.95 8.39
C LEU A 85 7.89 -10.07 7.11
N PRO A 86 8.62 -9.00 6.73
CA PRO A 86 9.58 -9.07 5.65
C PRO A 86 10.92 -9.64 6.12
N ASN A 87 11.70 -10.27 5.23
CA ASN A 87 13.04 -10.79 5.56
C ASN A 87 13.95 -9.71 6.14
N ARG A 88 13.92 -8.49 5.59
CA ARG A 88 14.71 -7.35 6.11
C ARG A 88 14.42 -7.00 7.58
N ALA A 89 13.32 -7.48 8.16
CA ALA A 89 13.01 -7.30 9.57
C ALA A 89 13.82 -8.23 10.49
N LEU A 90 14.43 -9.28 9.96
CA LEU A 90 15.23 -10.26 10.70
C LEU A 90 16.73 -10.06 10.47
N THR A 91 17.54 -10.46 11.45
CA THR A 91 19.00 -10.47 11.32
C THR A 91 19.45 -11.84 10.83
N PHE A 92 19.88 -11.90 9.57
CA PHE A 92 20.41 -13.12 8.96
C PHE A 92 21.90 -13.31 9.28
N SER A 93 22.26 -14.54 9.59
CA SER A 93 23.64 -15.00 9.72
C SER A 93 23.95 -16.00 8.61
N ARG A 94 25.22 -16.11 8.21
CA ARG A 94 25.64 -17.07 7.19
C ARG A 94 25.80 -18.45 7.82
N GLU A 95 25.15 -19.45 7.24
CA GLU A 95 25.19 -20.85 7.64
C GLU A 95 25.60 -21.69 6.42
N GLY A 96 26.91 -21.89 6.24
CA GLY A 96 27.46 -22.55 5.06
C GLY A 96 27.27 -21.75 3.76
N ASP A 97 26.55 -22.33 2.80
CA ASP A 97 26.16 -21.73 1.52
C ASP A 97 24.85 -20.93 1.59
N ARG A 98 24.16 -20.97 2.74
CA ARG A 98 22.87 -20.31 2.95
C ARG A 98 22.94 -19.24 4.04
N TYR A 99 21.83 -18.54 4.22
CA TYR A 99 21.62 -17.62 5.32
C TYR A 99 20.45 -18.11 6.18
N SER A 100 20.56 -17.96 7.49
CA SER A 100 19.50 -18.28 8.43
C SER A 100 19.26 -17.18 9.44
N ALA A 101 17.99 -16.99 9.81
CA ALA A 101 17.55 -16.01 10.79
C ALA A 101 16.54 -16.63 11.76
N PRO A 102 16.93 -16.89 13.02
CA PRO A 102 15.99 -17.30 14.05
C PRO A 102 15.12 -16.12 14.52
N TYR A 103 13.84 -16.39 14.74
CA TYR A 103 12.89 -15.43 15.34
C TYR A 103 11.96 -16.13 16.31
N GLU A 104 11.52 -15.40 17.34
CA GLU A 104 10.52 -15.88 18.29
C GLU A 104 9.20 -15.15 18.13
N VAL A 105 8.11 -15.89 18.30
CA VAL A 105 6.74 -15.37 18.37
C VAL A 105 6.11 -15.81 19.68
N HIS A 106 5.71 -14.82 20.49
CA HIS A 106 4.96 -15.04 21.72
C HIS A 106 3.56 -14.46 21.53
N ILE A 107 2.53 -15.32 21.57
CA ILE A 107 1.13 -14.90 21.52
C ILE A 107 0.52 -15.17 22.89
N ARG A 108 -0.06 -14.16 23.52
CA ARG A 108 -0.82 -14.29 24.77
C ARG A 108 -2.25 -13.82 24.55
N ILE A 109 -3.20 -14.63 24.99
CA ILE A 109 -4.64 -14.33 24.94
C ILE A 109 -5.16 -14.33 26.36
N THR A 110 -5.74 -13.21 26.80
CA THR A 110 -6.25 -13.02 28.17
C THR A 110 -7.75 -12.77 28.19
N ARG A 111 -8.42 -13.20 29.25
CA ARG A 111 -9.82 -12.88 29.55
C ARG A 111 -9.86 -12.15 30.89
N GLY A 112 -9.88 -10.81 30.85
CA GLY A 112 -9.56 -10.01 32.03
C GLY A 112 -8.09 -10.22 32.39
N ASP A 113 -7.83 -10.52 33.66
CA ASP A 113 -6.47 -10.76 34.17
C ASP A 113 -6.01 -12.22 34.04
N VAL A 114 -6.88 -13.12 33.57
CA VAL A 114 -6.58 -14.54 33.44
C VAL A 114 -6.05 -14.85 32.04
N GLU A 115 -4.90 -15.54 31.96
CA GLU A 115 -4.41 -16.10 30.71
C GLU A 115 -5.34 -17.22 30.25
N ALA A 116 -5.96 -17.04 29.08
CA ALA A 116 -6.87 -18.02 28.49
C ALA A 116 -6.14 -18.97 27.54
N ALA A 117 -5.10 -18.49 26.86
CA ALA A 117 -4.20 -19.29 26.04
C ALA A 117 -2.89 -18.54 25.80
N SER A 118 -1.80 -19.27 25.57
CA SER A 118 -0.54 -18.70 25.14
C SER A 118 0.20 -19.64 24.19
N LEU A 119 1.13 -19.07 23.45
CA LEU A 119 2.06 -19.76 22.57
C LEU A 119 3.40 -19.04 22.64
N ASN A 120 4.48 -19.81 22.74
CA ASN A 120 5.83 -19.35 22.51
C ASN A 120 6.47 -20.29 21.48
N ALA A 121 6.89 -19.74 20.34
CA ALA A 121 7.48 -20.49 19.24
C ALA A 121 8.79 -19.85 18.80
N LEU A 122 9.83 -20.67 18.66
CA LEU A 122 11.10 -20.32 18.03
C LEU A 122 11.10 -20.93 16.62
N GLU A 123 11.22 -20.07 15.61
CA GLU A 123 11.22 -20.44 14.20
C GLU A 123 12.52 -19.98 13.53
N VAL A 124 12.86 -20.58 12.40
CA VAL A 124 14.09 -20.24 11.65
C VAL A 124 13.79 -20.08 10.18
N VAL A 125 13.98 -18.87 9.65
CA VAL A 125 13.92 -18.59 8.21
C VAL A 125 15.26 -18.97 7.59
N ARG A 126 15.23 -19.65 6.44
CA ARG A 126 16.43 -19.99 5.65
C ARG A 126 16.26 -19.51 4.22
N VAL A 127 17.27 -18.82 3.72
CA VAL A 127 17.29 -18.25 2.35
C VAL A 127 18.59 -18.62 1.65
N GLY A 128 18.52 -18.73 0.33
CA GLY A 128 19.66 -19.18 -0.49
C GLY A 128 20.64 -18.06 -0.83
N THR A 129 20.16 -16.83 -0.92
CA THR A 129 20.95 -15.71 -1.46
C THR A 129 20.90 -14.47 -0.58
N PHE A 130 21.93 -13.62 -0.68
CA PHE A 130 21.93 -12.32 0.00
C PHE A 130 20.84 -11.38 -0.55
N LYS A 131 20.41 -11.55 -1.81
CA LYS A 131 19.28 -10.80 -2.38
C LYS A 131 17.98 -11.11 -1.61
N GLU A 132 17.75 -12.39 -1.28
CA GLU A 132 16.58 -12.80 -0.48
C GLU A 132 16.58 -12.22 0.94
N VAL A 133 17.75 -12.02 1.56
CA VAL A 133 17.87 -11.40 2.90
C VAL A 133 17.28 -9.99 2.96
N ASN A 134 17.44 -9.22 1.87
CA ASN A 134 17.04 -7.81 1.83
C ASN A 134 15.60 -7.59 1.32
N ARG A 135 14.83 -8.66 1.13
CA ARG A 135 13.43 -8.60 0.69
C ARG A 135 12.56 -7.76 1.64
N SER A 136 11.77 -6.86 1.07
CA SER A 136 10.89 -5.92 1.77
C SER A 136 9.43 -6.36 1.82
N ASP A 137 9.07 -7.35 1.03
CA ASP A 137 7.74 -7.90 0.82
C ASP A 137 7.30 -8.90 1.90
N GLU A 138 6.07 -9.43 1.77
CA GLU A 138 5.53 -10.46 2.68
C GLU A 138 6.24 -11.81 2.44
N SER A 139 7.40 -12.00 3.07
CA SER A 139 8.28 -13.16 2.81
C SER A 139 8.23 -14.22 3.91
N VAL A 140 7.79 -13.88 5.11
CA VAL A 140 7.67 -14.82 6.24
C VAL A 140 6.25 -14.75 6.80
N ILE A 141 5.63 -15.92 6.96
CA ILE A 141 4.28 -16.06 7.51
C ILE A 141 4.35 -17.03 8.70
N PHE A 142 3.88 -16.57 9.84
CA PHE A 142 3.65 -17.39 11.03
C PHE A 142 2.14 -17.50 11.27
N GLN A 143 1.65 -18.69 11.62
CA GLN A 143 0.23 -18.87 11.92
C GLN A 143 0.01 -19.96 12.96
N HIS A 144 -0.98 -19.76 13.82
CA HIS A 144 -1.36 -20.72 14.85
C HIS A 144 -2.88 -20.73 15.09
N PHE A 145 -3.41 -21.90 15.44
CA PHE A 145 -4.82 -22.08 15.78
C PHE A 145 -4.99 -22.28 17.29
N PHE A 146 -5.82 -21.44 17.91
CA PHE A 146 -6.29 -21.60 19.27
C PHE A 146 -7.73 -22.11 19.28
N ARG A 147 -8.14 -22.78 20.37
CA ARG A 147 -9.54 -23.11 20.64
C ARG A 147 -9.99 -22.30 21.84
N LEU A 148 -10.92 -21.38 21.62
CA LEU A 148 -11.38 -20.45 22.65
C LEU A 148 -12.90 -20.45 22.73
N PRO A 149 -13.48 -20.39 23.94
CA PRO A 149 -14.90 -20.11 24.05
C PRO A 149 -15.27 -18.73 23.48
N PRO A 150 -16.47 -18.53 22.92
CA PRO A 150 -16.96 -17.22 22.53
C PRO A 150 -16.86 -16.20 23.67
N GLY A 151 -16.45 -14.97 23.36
CA GLY A 151 -16.29 -13.92 24.36
C GLY A 151 -15.30 -12.82 23.97
N ARG A 152 -15.04 -11.92 24.92
CA ARG A 152 -14.10 -10.81 24.78
C ARG A 152 -12.76 -11.19 25.42
N TYR A 153 -11.68 -10.91 24.70
CA TYR A 153 -10.31 -11.21 25.09
C TYR A 153 -9.36 -10.05 24.78
N GLY A 154 -8.26 -9.99 25.51
CA GLY A 154 -7.05 -9.28 25.07
C GLY A 154 -6.16 -10.24 24.26
N LEU A 155 -5.54 -9.73 23.22
CA LEU A 155 -4.53 -10.42 22.42
C LEU A 155 -3.25 -9.59 22.49
N SER A 156 -2.14 -10.19 22.88
CA SER A 156 -0.81 -9.60 22.82
C SER A 156 0.08 -10.47 21.95
N VAL A 157 0.73 -9.86 20.97
CA VAL A 157 1.66 -10.51 20.05
C VAL A 157 3.01 -9.85 20.18
N VAL A 158 4.00 -10.60 20.65
CA VAL A 158 5.38 -10.17 20.73
C VAL A 158 6.20 -10.93 19.70
N MET A 159 6.96 -10.20 18.90
CA MET A 159 7.87 -10.78 17.91
C MET A 159 9.29 -10.31 18.23
N ARG A 160 10.24 -11.25 18.22
CA ARG A 160 11.64 -10.99 18.51
C ARG A 160 12.54 -11.52 17.40
N ASP A 161 13.37 -10.63 16.86
CA ASP A 161 14.53 -10.99 16.06
C ASP A 161 15.65 -11.44 17.00
N VAL A 162 15.95 -12.75 17.01
CA VAL A 162 16.92 -13.34 17.92
C VAL A 162 18.34 -12.89 17.57
N GLY A 163 18.66 -12.77 16.28
CA GLY A 163 20.00 -12.40 15.81
C GLY A 163 20.35 -10.94 16.07
N GLY A 164 19.37 -10.04 16.00
CA GLY A 164 19.57 -8.60 16.17
C GLY A 164 19.16 -8.04 17.54
N ALA A 165 18.63 -8.87 18.43
CA ALA A 165 18.05 -8.48 19.71
C ALA A 165 16.98 -7.36 19.61
N ARG A 166 16.30 -7.25 18.46
CA ARG A 166 15.19 -6.33 18.24
C ARG A 166 13.87 -7.03 18.57
N MET A 167 12.92 -6.29 19.14
CA MET A 167 11.58 -6.82 19.38
C MET A 167 10.51 -5.78 19.10
N THR A 168 9.30 -6.25 18.86
CA THR A 168 8.10 -5.44 18.76
C THR A 168 6.96 -6.14 19.49
N SER A 169 6.01 -5.35 20.00
CA SER A 169 4.81 -5.86 20.66
C SER A 169 3.59 -5.16 20.10
N GLN A 170 2.52 -5.92 19.85
CA GLN A 170 1.25 -5.39 19.40
C GLN A 170 0.11 -5.99 20.22
N ASP A 171 -0.65 -5.11 20.87
CA ASP A 171 -1.86 -5.48 21.59
C ASP A 171 -3.11 -5.19 20.75
N ALA A 172 -4.14 -6.00 20.95
CA ALA A 172 -5.45 -5.82 20.35
C ALA A 172 -6.56 -6.41 21.22
N ARG A 173 -7.79 -5.95 20.95
CA ARG A 173 -9.01 -6.55 21.51
C ARG A 173 -9.49 -7.62 20.55
N LEU A 174 -9.77 -8.80 21.08
CA LEU A 174 -10.26 -9.95 20.32
C LEU A 174 -11.71 -10.26 20.75
N LEU A 175 -12.65 -10.14 19.82
CA LEU A 175 -14.03 -10.58 20.02
C LEU A 175 -14.22 -11.93 19.32
N VAL A 176 -14.16 -13.01 20.08
CA VAL A 176 -14.36 -14.37 19.58
C VAL A 176 -15.87 -14.61 19.43
N PRO A 177 -16.39 -14.77 18.21
CA PRO A 177 -17.83 -14.91 17.99
C PRO A 177 -18.29 -16.32 18.36
N ARG A 178 -19.58 -16.45 18.72
CA ARG A 178 -20.29 -17.73 18.62
C ARG A 178 -20.80 -17.85 17.18
N ILE A 179 -20.34 -18.87 16.46
CA ILE A 179 -20.74 -19.09 15.07
C ILE A 179 -22.09 -19.81 15.04
N SER A 180 -23.05 -19.27 14.29
CA SER A 180 -24.39 -19.85 14.14
C SER A 180 -24.32 -21.23 13.45
N PRO A 181 -25.20 -22.19 13.79
CA PRO A 181 -25.32 -23.46 13.07
C PRO A 181 -25.57 -23.32 11.56
N THR A 182 -26.11 -22.17 11.13
CA THR A 182 -26.34 -21.81 9.71
C THR A 182 -25.42 -20.68 9.24
N GLY A 183 -24.41 -20.32 10.03
CA GLY A 183 -23.56 -19.17 9.78
C GLY A 183 -22.39 -19.44 8.82
N LEU A 184 -21.60 -18.40 8.62
CA LEU A 184 -20.36 -18.34 7.86
C LEU A 184 -19.16 -18.24 8.80
N SER A 185 -18.01 -18.75 8.34
CA SER A 185 -16.73 -18.42 8.97
C SER A 185 -16.31 -16.98 8.65
N THR A 186 -15.24 -16.51 9.29
CA THR A 186 -14.52 -15.36 8.77
C THR A 186 -13.98 -15.68 7.37
N PRO A 187 -14.24 -14.85 6.34
CA PRO A 187 -13.61 -14.99 5.04
C PRO A 187 -12.12 -14.71 5.20
N LEU A 188 -11.27 -15.47 4.51
CA LEU A 188 -9.82 -15.34 4.62
C LEU A 188 -9.16 -15.33 3.25
N LEU A 189 -8.42 -14.27 2.93
CA LEU A 189 -7.48 -14.31 1.80
C LEU A 189 -6.38 -15.35 2.09
N THR A 190 -6.18 -16.28 1.14
CA THR A 190 -5.23 -17.38 1.27
C THR A 190 -4.34 -17.48 0.04
N TYR A 191 -3.06 -17.79 0.24
CA TYR A 191 -2.15 -18.18 -0.84
C TYR A 191 -2.42 -19.62 -1.29
N GLU A 192 -2.68 -20.51 -0.33
CA GLU A 192 -3.00 -21.92 -0.57
C GLU A 192 -4.05 -22.40 0.43
N VAL A 193 -4.90 -23.34 0.02
CA VAL A 193 -5.85 -23.98 0.94
C VAL A 193 -6.26 -25.37 0.48
N THR A 194 -6.32 -26.27 1.45
CA THR A 194 -7.02 -27.55 1.37
C THR A 194 -8.23 -27.48 2.31
N PRO A 195 -9.45 -27.35 1.77
CA PRO A 195 -10.68 -27.32 2.55
C PRO A 195 -10.82 -28.53 3.48
N ARG A 196 -11.23 -28.31 4.74
CA ARG A 196 -11.50 -29.41 5.67
C ARG A 196 -12.91 -29.98 5.45
N ALA A 197 -13.05 -31.29 5.72
CA ALA A 197 -14.32 -32.01 5.56
C ALA A 197 -15.09 -32.21 6.87
N VAL A 198 -14.45 -31.98 8.01
CA VAL A 198 -15.00 -32.19 9.36
C VAL A 198 -14.59 -31.06 10.29
N LEU A 199 -15.43 -30.77 11.28
CA LEU A 199 -15.23 -29.67 12.23
C LEU A 199 -14.23 -29.98 13.36
N ASP A 200 -13.76 -31.23 13.45
CA ASP A 200 -12.79 -31.67 14.47
C ASP A 200 -11.34 -31.29 14.11
N SER A 201 -11.03 -31.15 12.82
CA SER A 201 -9.72 -30.74 12.31
C SER A 201 -9.65 -29.23 12.02
N ALA A 202 -8.48 -28.61 12.12
CA ALA A 202 -8.24 -27.27 11.57
C ALA A 202 -8.12 -27.32 10.03
N PRO A 203 -8.53 -26.25 9.30
CA PRO A 203 -8.30 -26.18 7.86
C PRO A 203 -6.80 -26.07 7.58
N ARG A 204 -6.31 -26.76 6.55
CA ARG A 204 -4.92 -26.62 6.09
C ARG A 204 -4.88 -25.49 5.08
N LEU A 205 -4.35 -24.34 5.47
CA LEU A 205 -4.29 -23.15 4.63
C LEU A 205 -3.02 -22.38 4.91
N LEU A 206 -2.61 -21.53 3.97
CA LEU A 206 -1.63 -20.48 4.17
C LEU A 206 -2.34 -19.15 4.02
N ALA A 207 -2.55 -18.46 5.15
CA ALA A 207 -3.20 -17.15 5.15
C ALA A 207 -2.33 -16.12 4.41
N SER A 208 -2.95 -15.05 3.91
CA SER A 208 -2.25 -13.81 3.53
C SER A 208 -2.48 -12.76 4.63
N PRO A 209 -1.70 -12.72 5.73
CA PRO A 209 -1.90 -11.84 6.90
C PRO A 209 -2.18 -10.37 6.57
N ARG A 210 -1.54 -9.82 5.53
CA ARG A 210 -1.75 -8.42 5.11
C ARG A 210 -3.08 -8.15 4.41
N SER A 211 -3.79 -9.20 3.96
CA SER A 211 -4.96 -9.07 3.07
C SER A 211 -4.68 -8.17 1.87
N THR A 212 -3.46 -8.26 1.32
CA THR A 212 -3.01 -7.43 0.21
C THR A 212 -3.08 -8.14 -1.11
N ALA A 213 -3.32 -7.38 -2.18
CA ALA A 213 -3.10 -7.80 -3.54
C ALA A 213 -2.36 -6.70 -4.31
N VAL A 214 -1.48 -7.10 -5.22
CA VAL A 214 -0.75 -6.21 -6.10
C VAL A 214 -1.41 -6.22 -7.46
N PHE A 215 -2.01 -5.10 -7.82
CA PHE A 215 -2.61 -4.87 -9.12
C PHE A 215 -1.57 -5.13 -10.22
N GLY A 216 -1.94 -5.91 -11.25
CA GLY A 216 -1.08 -6.24 -12.40
C GLY A 216 -0.14 -7.42 -12.22
N ARG A 217 0.26 -7.72 -10.98
CA ARG A 217 0.89 -9.00 -10.63
C ARG A 217 -0.16 -10.05 -10.37
N ASP A 218 -1.13 -9.70 -9.54
CA ASP A 218 -2.22 -10.59 -9.13
C ASP A 218 -3.43 -10.34 -10.04
N SER A 219 -3.90 -11.41 -10.69
CA SER A 219 -5.12 -11.36 -11.52
C SER A 219 -6.36 -11.72 -10.71
N LEU A 220 -6.21 -12.64 -9.75
CA LEU A 220 -7.25 -13.16 -8.88
C LEU A 220 -6.71 -13.22 -7.44
N VAL A 221 -7.59 -13.05 -6.46
CA VAL A 221 -7.33 -13.48 -5.07
C VAL A 221 -8.29 -14.57 -4.66
N SER A 222 -7.75 -15.56 -3.96
CA SER A 222 -8.50 -16.67 -3.39
C SER A 222 -8.99 -16.32 -1.99
N VAL A 223 -10.31 -16.29 -1.80
CA VAL A 223 -10.94 -16.09 -0.49
C VAL A 223 -11.51 -17.41 0.00
N PHE A 224 -10.90 -17.99 1.02
CA PHE A 224 -11.41 -19.16 1.71
C PHE A 224 -12.61 -18.80 2.61
N LEU A 225 -13.66 -19.62 2.55
CA LEU A 225 -14.88 -19.45 3.33
C LEU A 225 -15.51 -20.82 3.67
N GLU A 226 -16.03 -20.94 4.89
CA GLU A 226 -16.87 -22.06 5.31
C GLU A 226 -18.30 -21.58 5.58
N ALA A 227 -19.28 -22.43 5.26
CA ALA A 227 -20.67 -22.26 5.66
C ALA A 227 -21.16 -23.55 6.36
N TYR A 228 -21.89 -23.37 7.46
CA TYR A 228 -22.30 -24.47 8.33
C TYR A 228 -23.78 -24.78 8.19
N GLY A 229 -24.17 -26.04 8.33
CA GLY A 229 -25.58 -26.46 8.25
C GLY A 229 -26.25 -26.18 6.90
N GLY A 230 -27.54 -26.50 6.79
CA GLY A 230 -28.35 -26.29 5.58
C GLY A 230 -28.11 -27.31 4.45
N THR A 231 -28.95 -27.24 3.41
CA THR A 231 -28.90 -28.13 2.24
C THR A 231 -27.99 -27.62 1.13
N GLY A 232 -27.66 -26.33 1.13
CA GLY A 232 -26.74 -25.68 0.19
C GLY A 232 -26.12 -24.41 0.78
N ALA A 233 -25.07 -23.92 0.12
CA ALA A 233 -24.42 -22.66 0.48
C ALA A 233 -24.22 -21.73 -0.74
N PRO A 234 -25.31 -21.24 -1.35
CA PRO A 234 -25.24 -20.13 -2.29
C PRO A 234 -24.86 -18.83 -1.56
N ILE A 235 -23.76 -18.22 -1.99
CA ILE A 235 -23.18 -17.01 -1.41
C ILE A 235 -23.26 -15.89 -2.45
N ASN A 236 -23.88 -14.78 -2.07
CA ASN A 236 -23.75 -13.52 -2.80
C ASN A 236 -22.56 -12.77 -2.21
N TYR A 237 -21.77 -12.08 -3.03
CA TYR A 237 -20.68 -11.27 -2.53
C TYR A 237 -20.59 -9.93 -3.25
N VAL A 238 -20.14 -8.92 -2.51
CA VAL A 238 -20.06 -7.53 -2.96
C VAL A 238 -18.75 -6.90 -2.52
N VAL A 239 -18.11 -6.18 -3.44
CA VAL A 239 -16.97 -5.31 -3.15
C VAL A 239 -17.48 -3.88 -3.04
N THR A 240 -17.16 -3.23 -1.93
CA THR A 240 -17.38 -1.79 -1.75
C THR A 240 -16.07 -1.06 -1.48
N ASN A 241 -15.97 0.19 -1.94
CA ASN A 241 -14.86 1.09 -1.57
C ASN A 241 -15.11 1.75 -0.19
N GLU A 242 -14.17 2.60 0.25
CA GLU A 242 -14.31 3.35 1.51
C GLU A 242 -15.57 4.22 1.56
N ALA A 243 -15.98 4.80 0.43
CA ALA A 243 -17.20 5.59 0.29
C ALA A 243 -18.50 4.74 0.27
N GLN A 244 -18.40 3.42 0.49
CA GLN A 244 -19.49 2.45 0.43
C GLN A 244 -20.15 2.32 -0.96
N GLU A 245 -19.47 2.78 -2.01
CA GLU A 245 -19.92 2.58 -3.37
C GLU A 245 -19.65 1.14 -3.80
N ARG A 246 -20.66 0.52 -4.42
CA ARG A 246 -20.56 -0.85 -4.95
C ARG A 246 -19.69 -0.86 -6.20
N MET A 247 -18.51 -1.48 -6.09
CA MET A 247 -17.55 -1.61 -7.19
C MET A 247 -17.82 -2.87 -8.02
N PHE A 248 -18.14 -3.96 -7.34
CA PHE A 248 -18.38 -5.26 -7.96
C PHE A 248 -19.33 -6.08 -7.11
N ALA A 249 -20.06 -7.00 -7.74
CA ALA A 249 -20.82 -8.00 -7.02
C ALA A 249 -21.15 -9.17 -7.93
N ASP A 250 -21.18 -10.35 -7.33
CA ASP A 250 -21.43 -11.59 -8.02
C ASP A 250 -21.89 -12.64 -7.00
N SER A 251 -21.99 -13.90 -7.40
CA SER A 251 -22.36 -15.01 -6.53
C SER A 251 -21.55 -16.26 -6.82
N ALA A 252 -21.41 -17.10 -5.81
CA ALA A 252 -20.76 -18.40 -5.89
C ALA A 252 -21.57 -19.41 -5.08
N THR A 253 -21.36 -20.71 -5.32
CA THR A 253 -21.89 -21.76 -4.46
C THR A 253 -20.72 -22.49 -3.84
N LEU A 254 -20.64 -22.51 -2.50
CA LEU A 254 -19.60 -23.28 -1.82
C LEU A 254 -19.88 -24.77 -1.99
N PRO A 255 -18.88 -25.59 -2.38
CA PRO A 255 -19.06 -27.02 -2.52
C PRO A 255 -19.27 -27.67 -1.15
N ARG A 256 -20.03 -28.76 -1.12
CA ARG A 256 -20.18 -29.60 0.07
C ARG A 256 -18.92 -30.44 0.23
N THR A 257 -18.28 -30.31 1.38
CA THR A 257 -17.05 -31.03 1.74
C THR A 257 -17.32 -31.75 3.06
N GLY A 258 -17.68 -33.02 2.99
CA GLY A 258 -18.10 -33.81 4.15
C GLY A 258 -19.35 -33.21 4.84
N SER A 259 -19.19 -32.82 6.11
CA SER A 259 -20.31 -32.34 6.95
C SER A 259 -20.61 -30.84 6.83
N LEU A 260 -19.78 -30.08 6.11
CA LEU A 260 -19.92 -28.63 5.94
C LEU A 260 -19.82 -28.22 4.46
N PHE A 261 -20.00 -26.93 4.19
CA PHE A 261 -19.65 -26.33 2.90
C PHE A 261 -18.35 -25.56 3.07
N SER A 262 -17.35 -25.84 2.24
CA SER A 262 -16.01 -25.27 2.42
C SER A 262 -15.32 -25.16 1.06
N GLY A 263 -14.78 -23.99 0.74
CA GLY A 263 -14.10 -23.77 -0.52
C GLY A 263 -13.56 -22.35 -0.66
N THR A 264 -13.10 -22.03 -1.86
CA THR A 264 -12.57 -20.71 -2.21
C THR A 264 -13.47 -19.99 -3.19
N VAL A 265 -13.66 -18.69 -3.00
CA VAL A 265 -14.22 -17.79 -4.01
C VAL A 265 -13.07 -17.02 -4.65
N GLN A 266 -12.97 -17.08 -5.97
CA GLN A 266 -11.95 -16.36 -6.74
C GLN A 266 -12.46 -14.96 -7.07
N ILE A 267 -11.73 -13.93 -6.66
CA ILE A 267 -12.13 -12.54 -6.85
C ILE A 267 -11.18 -11.87 -7.85
N PRO A 268 -11.67 -11.38 -9.00
CA PRO A 268 -10.84 -10.65 -9.94
C PRO A 268 -10.35 -9.33 -9.38
N ILE A 269 -9.03 -9.14 -9.34
CA ILE A 269 -8.41 -7.91 -8.80
C ILE A 269 -8.79 -6.68 -9.61
N SER A 270 -9.06 -6.83 -10.92
CA SER A 270 -9.63 -5.78 -11.77
C SER A 270 -10.96 -5.22 -11.25
N SER A 271 -11.73 -6.04 -10.54
CA SER A 271 -13.07 -5.71 -10.04
C SER A 271 -13.05 -5.19 -8.60
N VAL A 272 -11.97 -5.44 -7.86
CA VAL A 272 -11.84 -4.98 -6.47
C VAL A 272 -11.66 -3.46 -6.40
N GLY A 273 -10.96 -2.88 -7.39
CA GLY A 273 -10.52 -1.48 -7.31
C GLY A 273 -9.27 -1.34 -6.45
N LEU A 274 -8.68 -0.14 -6.44
CA LEU A 274 -7.44 0.15 -5.71
C LEU A 274 -7.74 0.83 -4.38
N GLY A 275 -6.81 0.70 -3.44
CA GLY A 275 -6.99 1.18 -2.08
C GLY A 275 -7.62 0.12 -1.19
N ILE A 276 -8.13 0.56 -0.04
CA ILE A 276 -8.84 -0.31 0.89
C ILE A 276 -10.26 -0.53 0.37
N THR A 277 -10.64 -1.79 0.22
CA THR A 277 -11.99 -2.19 -0.14
C THR A 277 -12.51 -3.19 0.87
N LYS A 278 -13.83 -3.28 1.00
CA LYS A 278 -14.49 -4.28 1.83
C LYS A 278 -15.16 -5.30 0.91
N LEU A 279 -14.74 -6.55 1.04
CA LEU A 279 -15.43 -7.68 0.41
C LEU A 279 -16.38 -8.31 1.43
N SER A 280 -17.68 -8.28 1.13
CA SER A 280 -18.74 -8.81 1.99
C SER A 280 -19.42 -10.00 1.33
N PHE A 281 -19.62 -11.07 2.10
CA PHE A 281 -20.29 -12.30 1.70
C PHE A 281 -21.59 -12.44 2.48
N VAL A 282 -22.68 -12.73 1.79
CA VAL A 282 -24.01 -12.95 2.35
C VAL A 282 -24.49 -14.32 1.91
N ARG A 283 -24.82 -15.18 2.87
CA ARG A 283 -25.43 -16.47 2.55
C ARG A 283 -26.89 -16.28 2.19
N ARG A 284 -27.26 -16.65 0.97
CA ARG A 284 -28.63 -16.47 0.46
C ARG A 284 -29.63 -17.26 1.30
N GLY A 285 -30.77 -16.64 1.61
CA GLY A 285 -31.79 -17.21 2.49
C GLY A 285 -31.50 -17.04 3.98
N THR A 286 -30.42 -16.33 4.35
CA THR A 286 -30.09 -15.97 5.73
C THR A 286 -29.77 -14.48 5.84
N ALA A 287 -29.78 -13.95 7.06
CA ALA A 287 -29.26 -12.61 7.34
C ALA A 287 -27.74 -12.61 7.65
N ASP A 288 -27.09 -13.78 7.59
CA ASP A 288 -25.71 -13.92 8.00
C ASP A 288 -24.76 -13.32 6.95
N THR A 289 -23.91 -12.42 7.43
CA THR A 289 -22.98 -11.63 6.61
C THR A 289 -21.61 -11.69 7.24
N ALA A 290 -20.60 -12.00 6.43
CA ALA A 290 -19.21 -11.97 6.83
C ALA A 290 -18.41 -11.08 5.89
N SER A 291 -17.38 -10.39 6.38
CA SER A 291 -16.62 -9.45 5.54
C SER A 291 -15.14 -9.51 5.84
N ILE A 292 -14.34 -9.15 4.84
CA ILE A 292 -12.89 -9.01 4.94
C ILE A 292 -12.46 -7.72 4.23
N PRO A 293 -11.55 -6.92 4.81
CA PRO A 293 -10.90 -5.84 4.10
C PRO A 293 -9.83 -6.39 3.14
N ILE A 294 -9.75 -5.85 1.94
CA ILE A 294 -8.70 -6.15 0.96
C ILE A 294 -8.01 -4.85 0.60
N PHE A 295 -6.68 -4.85 0.70
CA PHE A 295 -5.89 -3.72 0.25
C PHE A 295 -5.25 -4.03 -1.10
N VAL A 296 -5.71 -3.34 -2.14
CA VAL A 296 -5.13 -3.49 -3.47
C VAL A 296 -4.19 -2.31 -3.73
N SER A 297 -2.90 -2.61 -3.83
CA SER A 297 -1.86 -1.63 -4.14
C SER A 297 -1.27 -1.90 -5.53
N PHE A 298 -0.33 -1.06 -5.97
CA PHE A 298 0.44 -1.29 -7.19
C PHE A 298 1.84 -1.88 -6.93
N GLY A 299 2.15 -2.15 -5.68
CA GLY A 299 3.42 -2.68 -5.21
C GLY A 299 3.39 -2.91 -3.70
N GLU A 300 4.29 -3.76 -3.21
CA GLU A 300 4.21 -4.28 -1.83
C GLU A 300 4.56 -3.25 -0.74
N ASP A 301 5.23 -2.16 -1.11
CA ASP A 301 5.76 -1.14 -0.18
C ASP A 301 5.19 0.28 -0.39
N VAL A 302 4.19 0.47 -1.27
CA VAL A 302 3.61 1.79 -1.51
C VAL A 302 2.10 1.72 -1.42
N PRO A 303 1.49 2.35 -0.40
CA PRO A 303 0.07 2.47 -0.33
C PRO A 303 -0.37 3.62 -1.26
N ILE A 304 -0.65 3.26 -2.50
CA ILE A 304 -1.18 4.20 -3.48
C ILE A 304 -2.71 4.15 -3.41
N MET A 305 -3.31 5.27 -3.03
CA MET A 305 -4.74 5.38 -2.72
C MET A 305 -5.68 5.27 -3.95
N SER A 306 -5.19 5.50 -5.17
CA SER A 306 -6.02 5.41 -6.37
C SER A 306 -5.21 5.17 -7.65
N PHE A 307 -5.89 4.70 -8.70
CA PHE A 307 -5.28 4.53 -10.03
C PHE A 307 -4.78 5.85 -10.61
N ALA A 308 -5.50 6.94 -10.40
CA ALA A 308 -5.09 8.26 -10.85
C ALA A 308 -3.83 8.73 -10.09
N ASN A 309 -3.80 8.56 -8.77
CA ASN A 309 -2.66 8.94 -7.94
C ASN A 309 -1.41 8.13 -8.31
N MET A 310 -1.57 6.85 -8.66
CA MET A 310 -0.45 6.04 -9.17
C MET A 310 0.18 6.65 -10.41
N ILE A 311 -0.62 7.04 -11.40
CA ILE A 311 -0.10 7.63 -12.63
C ILE A 311 0.70 8.89 -12.31
N GLU A 312 0.26 9.69 -11.34
CA GLU A 312 1.01 10.86 -10.87
C GLU A 312 2.37 10.47 -10.28
N TYR A 313 2.44 9.39 -9.51
CA TYR A 313 3.72 8.88 -9.00
C TYR A 313 4.66 8.41 -10.10
N LEU A 314 4.17 7.92 -11.23
CA LEU A 314 5.01 7.36 -12.31
C LEU A 314 5.60 8.42 -13.27
N ARG A 315 5.36 9.71 -13.01
CA ARG A 315 5.79 10.83 -13.87
C ARG A 315 7.29 10.90 -14.17
N PHE A 316 8.12 10.36 -13.27
CA PHE A 316 9.57 10.27 -13.44
C PHE A 316 10.06 8.84 -13.69
N PHE A 317 9.15 7.90 -13.94
CA PHE A 317 9.49 6.51 -14.22
C PHE A 317 9.23 6.14 -15.68
N ALA A 318 8.14 6.61 -16.26
CA ALA A 318 7.74 6.27 -17.62
C ALA A 318 7.44 7.53 -18.47
N PRO A 319 7.59 7.44 -19.81
CA PRO A 319 7.30 8.56 -20.71
C PRO A 319 5.79 8.88 -20.76
N GLU A 320 5.47 10.15 -21.04
CA GLU A 320 4.09 10.65 -20.99
C GLU A 320 3.12 9.91 -21.93
N TRP A 321 3.58 9.41 -23.08
CA TRP A 321 2.71 8.62 -23.97
C TRP A 321 2.21 7.34 -23.29
N ARG A 322 3.06 6.69 -22.50
CA ARG A 322 2.73 5.48 -21.74
C ARG A 322 1.81 5.81 -20.56
N LEU A 323 2.07 6.92 -19.87
CA LEU A 323 1.19 7.42 -18.80
C LEU A 323 -0.19 7.82 -19.31
N LYS A 324 -0.29 8.37 -20.54
CA LYS A 324 -1.58 8.65 -21.20
C LYS A 324 -2.37 7.37 -21.47
N THR A 325 -1.72 6.29 -21.91
CA THR A 325 -2.36 4.98 -22.08
C THR A 325 -2.93 4.46 -20.77
N LEU A 326 -2.16 4.54 -19.68
CA LEU A 326 -2.68 4.20 -18.34
C LEU A 326 -3.90 5.08 -18.01
N ARG A 327 -3.77 6.40 -18.13
CA ARG A 327 -4.82 7.38 -17.77
C ARG A 327 -6.12 7.20 -18.55
N GLY A 328 -6.05 6.75 -19.81
CA GLY A 328 -7.20 6.48 -20.67
C GLY A 328 -7.90 5.14 -20.41
N ALA A 329 -7.35 4.26 -19.58
CA ALA A 329 -7.92 2.93 -19.35
C ALA A 329 -9.23 2.98 -18.53
N THR A 330 -10.28 2.33 -19.06
CA THR A 330 -11.53 2.09 -18.31
C THR A 330 -11.28 1.19 -17.09
N PRO A 331 -12.12 1.23 -16.04
CA PRO A 331 -11.93 0.39 -14.85
C PRO A 331 -11.67 -1.09 -15.14
N ALA A 332 -12.41 -1.67 -16.09
CA ALA A 332 -12.24 -3.07 -16.52
C ALA A 332 -10.90 -3.33 -17.23
N GLN A 333 -10.38 -2.36 -17.99
CA GLN A 333 -9.12 -2.50 -18.73
C GLN A 333 -7.88 -2.25 -17.87
N ARG A 334 -8.01 -1.51 -16.76
CA ARG A 334 -6.86 -1.08 -15.93
C ARG A 334 -5.91 -2.21 -15.59
N ALA A 335 -6.44 -3.39 -15.20
CA ALA A 335 -5.60 -4.53 -14.82
C ALA A 335 -4.73 -5.02 -15.97
N SER A 336 -5.32 -5.18 -17.16
CA SER A 336 -4.59 -5.61 -18.35
C SER A 336 -3.55 -4.59 -18.82
N VAL A 337 -3.90 -3.31 -18.82
CA VAL A 337 -3.02 -2.20 -19.26
C VAL A 337 -1.87 -2.01 -18.27
N TRP A 338 -2.14 -2.17 -16.98
CA TRP A 338 -1.11 -2.13 -15.94
C TRP A 338 -0.21 -3.37 -15.95
N ALA A 339 -0.76 -4.58 -16.16
CA ALA A 339 0.06 -5.79 -16.31
C ALA A 339 1.00 -5.71 -17.53
N ALA A 340 0.52 -5.13 -18.64
CA ALA A 340 1.38 -4.83 -19.78
C ALA A 340 2.48 -3.82 -19.40
N PHE A 341 2.13 -2.72 -18.75
CA PHE A 341 3.10 -1.74 -18.27
C PHE A 341 4.16 -2.36 -17.35
N PHE A 342 3.74 -3.19 -16.39
CA PHE A 342 4.62 -3.83 -15.41
C PHE A 342 5.64 -4.71 -16.12
N ARG A 343 5.19 -5.58 -17.03
CA ARG A 343 6.04 -6.48 -17.83
C ARG A 343 6.97 -5.72 -18.79
N ASP A 344 6.48 -4.67 -19.44
CA ASP A 344 7.27 -3.87 -20.38
C ASP A 344 8.33 -3.00 -19.70
N THR A 345 8.26 -2.84 -18.38
CA THR A 345 9.20 -2.04 -17.57
C THR A 345 10.03 -2.89 -16.62
N ASP A 346 9.84 -4.21 -16.63
CA ASP A 346 10.54 -5.14 -15.76
C ASP A 346 11.90 -5.50 -16.37
N PRO A 347 13.02 -5.12 -15.72
CA PRO A 347 14.35 -5.46 -16.21
C PRO A 347 14.70 -6.94 -16.02
N ILE A 348 14.07 -7.65 -15.08
CA ILE A 348 14.41 -9.04 -14.72
C ILE A 348 13.11 -9.87 -14.57
N PRO A 349 12.51 -10.30 -15.69
CA PRO A 349 11.23 -11.02 -15.69
C PRO A 349 11.25 -12.37 -14.93
N GLU A 350 12.44 -12.91 -14.67
CA GLU A 350 12.62 -14.14 -13.89
C GLU A 350 12.31 -13.95 -12.40
N THR A 351 12.20 -12.71 -11.93
CA THR A 351 11.81 -12.43 -10.55
C THR A 351 10.33 -12.06 -10.45
N PRO A 352 9.67 -12.36 -9.32
CA PRO A 352 8.26 -12.03 -9.14
C PRO A 352 8.00 -10.53 -8.89
N VAL A 353 9.04 -9.69 -8.91
CA VAL A 353 9.00 -8.26 -8.61
C VAL A 353 9.61 -7.49 -9.77
N ASN A 354 9.20 -6.23 -9.97
CA ASN A 354 9.85 -5.34 -10.92
C ASN A 354 10.85 -4.47 -10.15
N GLU A 355 12.14 -4.81 -10.23
CA GLU A 355 13.19 -4.13 -9.44
C GLU A 355 13.34 -2.66 -9.81
N ALA A 356 13.10 -2.29 -11.07
CA ALA A 356 13.17 -0.90 -11.50
C ALA A 356 12.08 -0.06 -10.83
N LEU A 357 10.86 -0.58 -10.79
CA LEU A 357 9.71 0.07 -10.17
C LEU A 357 9.84 0.11 -8.64
N GLU A 358 10.33 -0.97 -8.03
CA GLU A 358 10.62 -1.03 -6.60
C GLU A 358 11.67 0.02 -6.20
N SER A 359 12.79 0.06 -6.92
CA SER A 359 13.86 1.04 -6.70
C SER A 359 13.35 2.48 -6.88
N TYR A 360 12.51 2.72 -7.89
CA TYR A 360 11.87 4.01 -8.12
C TYR A 360 11.01 4.46 -6.93
N PHE A 361 10.14 3.57 -6.44
CA PHE A 361 9.32 3.86 -5.27
C PHE A 361 10.13 3.98 -3.97
N ALA A 362 11.22 3.23 -3.83
CA ALA A 362 12.16 3.40 -2.72
C ALA A 362 12.76 4.81 -2.71
N ARG A 363 13.14 5.35 -3.87
CA ARG A 363 13.63 6.73 -3.98
C ARG A 363 12.58 7.77 -3.61
N ILE A 364 11.30 7.54 -3.96
CA ILE A 364 10.21 8.43 -3.50
C ILE A 364 10.12 8.45 -1.98
N ARG A 365 10.16 7.28 -1.31
CA ARG A 365 10.14 7.21 0.16
C ARG A 365 11.35 7.92 0.76
N GLN A 366 12.55 7.68 0.22
CA GLN A 366 13.78 8.31 0.68
C GLN A 366 13.75 9.82 0.51
N ALA A 367 13.30 10.32 -0.65
CA ALA A 367 13.14 11.75 -0.90
C ALA A 367 12.17 12.40 0.09
N ASN A 368 11.07 11.72 0.44
CA ASN A 368 10.11 12.22 1.43
C ASN A 368 10.67 12.35 2.85
N VAL A 369 11.66 11.52 3.21
CA VAL A 369 12.36 11.61 4.49
C VAL A 369 13.46 12.66 4.43
N GLN A 370 14.28 12.63 3.37
CA GLN A 370 15.46 13.49 3.24
C GLN A 370 15.12 14.95 2.97
N PHE A 371 14.06 15.21 2.21
CA PHE A 371 13.67 16.55 1.74
C PHE A 371 12.37 17.04 2.37
N LEU A 372 12.03 16.54 3.56
CA LEU A 372 10.78 16.87 4.26
C LEU A 372 10.58 18.38 4.49
N ASN A 373 11.68 19.09 4.75
CA ASN A 373 11.67 20.53 5.03
C ASN A 373 11.73 21.40 3.77
N ASP A 374 11.88 20.78 2.60
CA ASP A 374 11.77 21.50 1.34
C ASP A 374 10.29 21.81 1.08
N ARG A 375 10.01 22.81 0.25
CA ARG A 375 8.62 23.11 -0.16
C ARG A 375 8.03 21.91 -0.92
N ASN A 376 6.73 21.62 -0.69
CA ASN A 376 5.99 20.45 -1.21
C ASN A 376 6.33 19.13 -0.47
N PRO A 377 5.60 18.01 -0.71
CA PRO A 377 6.08 16.69 -0.30
C PRO A 377 7.51 16.48 -0.81
N GLY A 378 8.40 15.88 0.00
CA GLY A 378 9.84 15.85 -0.30
C GLY A 378 10.19 15.30 -1.68
N TRP A 379 9.43 14.35 -2.23
CA TRP A 379 9.62 13.82 -3.60
C TRP A 379 9.26 14.79 -4.73
N LEU A 380 8.53 15.87 -4.43
CA LEU A 380 8.14 16.96 -5.33
C LEU A 380 8.90 18.27 -5.05
N SER A 381 9.87 18.26 -4.13
CA SER A 381 10.80 19.37 -3.99
C SER A 381 11.79 19.38 -5.15
N ASP A 382 12.47 20.50 -5.36
CA ASP A 382 13.48 20.64 -6.41
C ASP A 382 14.58 19.56 -6.28
N ARG A 383 15.05 19.28 -5.05
CA ARG A 383 16.00 18.20 -4.78
C ARG A 383 15.38 16.83 -4.94
N GLY A 384 14.15 16.64 -4.46
CA GLY A 384 13.41 15.39 -4.56
C GLY A 384 13.14 14.96 -5.99
N VAL A 385 12.71 15.88 -6.85
CA VAL A 385 12.44 15.62 -8.27
C VAL A 385 13.69 15.11 -8.97
N VAL A 386 14.83 15.78 -8.74
CA VAL A 386 16.12 15.37 -9.30
C VAL A 386 16.53 14.00 -8.76
N PHE A 387 16.43 13.79 -7.45
CA PHE A 387 16.80 12.54 -6.79
C PHE A 387 15.95 11.34 -7.26
N VAL A 388 14.63 11.50 -7.31
CA VAL A 388 13.70 10.44 -7.71
C VAL A 388 13.92 10.04 -9.17
N ALA A 389 14.11 11.04 -10.04
CA ALA A 389 14.34 10.81 -11.46
C ALA A 389 15.74 10.25 -11.74
N LEU A 390 16.81 10.84 -11.21
CA LEU A 390 18.19 10.51 -11.62
C LEU A 390 18.89 9.49 -10.72
N GLY A 391 18.37 9.24 -9.52
CA GLY A 391 19.01 8.40 -8.51
C GLY A 391 19.84 9.20 -7.51
N GLU A 392 20.66 8.50 -6.73
CA GLU A 392 21.60 9.16 -5.82
C GLU A 392 22.71 9.86 -6.64
N PRO A 393 23.08 11.10 -6.29
CA PRO A 393 24.23 11.76 -6.91
C PRO A 393 25.52 11.05 -6.51
N THR A 394 26.48 11.00 -7.44
CA THR A 394 27.80 10.41 -7.18
C THR A 394 28.59 11.19 -6.14
N LEU A 395 28.41 12.51 -6.11
CA LEU A 395 29.04 13.40 -5.14
C LEU A 395 28.11 14.56 -4.82
N ILE A 396 28.05 14.92 -3.54
CA ILE A 396 27.38 16.11 -3.03
C ILE A 396 28.45 17.04 -2.44
N MET A 397 28.47 18.30 -2.86
CA MET A 397 29.35 19.33 -2.30
C MET A 397 28.53 20.51 -1.76
N ASP A 398 28.70 20.83 -0.49
CA ASP A 398 28.11 22.02 0.12
C ASP A 398 29.08 23.21 0.05
N ARG A 399 28.56 24.37 -0.35
CA ARG A 399 29.30 25.63 -0.46
C ARG A 399 28.51 26.74 0.22
N ASN A 400 29.15 27.50 1.09
CA ASN A 400 28.58 28.72 1.64
C ASN A 400 29.07 29.89 0.79
N VAL A 401 28.15 30.56 0.09
CA VAL A 401 28.49 31.76 -0.68
C VAL A 401 28.15 32.97 0.18
N ASN A 402 29.19 33.60 0.72
CA ASN A 402 29.04 34.90 1.38
C ASN A 402 28.71 35.93 0.30
N GLN A 403 27.48 36.46 0.30
CA GLN A 403 27.13 37.62 -0.52
C GLN A 403 27.81 38.86 0.06
N GLY A 404 29.08 39.07 -0.28
CA GLY A 404 29.81 40.29 0.04
C GLY A 404 29.72 41.27 -1.12
N THR A 405 28.78 42.22 -1.07
CA THR A 405 28.93 43.61 -1.54
C THR A 405 27.65 44.39 -1.25
N GLY A 406 27.65 45.19 -0.18
CA GLY A 406 26.57 46.14 0.14
C GLY A 406 26.15 46.08 1.61
N MET A 407 26.30 47.21 2.32
CA MET A 407 25.90 47.37 3.72
C MET A 407 24.38 47.15 3.89
N GLN A 408 23.96 45.92 4.21
CA GLN A 408 22.83 45.54 5.08
C GLN A 408 22.66 44.02 5.06
N ALA A 409 22.79 43.39 6.23
CA ALA A 409 22.47 42.00 6.58
C ALA A 409 23.15 40.87 5.76
N GLY A 410 24.19 40.26 6.35
CA GLY A 410 24.90 39.09 5.83
C GLY A 410 24.06 37.80 5.85
N GLY A 411 23.34 37.53 4.76
CA GLY A 411 22.83 36.20 4.45
C GLY A 411 23.87 35.41 3.65
N SER A 412 24.47 34.38 4.25
CA SER A 412 25.20 33.36 3.48
C SER A 412 24.18 32.50 2.75
N THR A 413 24.15 32.54 1.42
CA THR A 413 23.34 31.61 0.63
C THR A 413 24.07 30.27 0.59
N ARG A 414 23.46 29.24 1.14
CA ARG A 414 23.97 27.88 1.03
C ARG A 414 23.71 27.37 -0.38
N VAL A 415 24.73 26.81 -1.01
CA VAL A 415 24.69 26.22 -2.34
C VAL A 415 25.12 24.77 -2.21
N GLN A 416 24.39 23.88 -2.86
CA GLN A 416 24.70 22.45 -2.91
C GLN A 416 24.87 22.03 -4.36
N VAL A 417 25.97 21.34 -4.66
CA VAL A 417 26.29 20.86 -6.01
C VAL A 417 26.20 19.35 -6.04
N TRP A 418 25.30 18.82 -6.86
CA TRP A 418 25.13 17.39 -7.07
C TRP A 418 25.78 16.99 -8.38
N THR A 419 26.75 16.08 -8.32
CA THR A 419 27.44 15.56 -9.50
C THR A 419 26.88 14.20 -9.87
N TYR A 420 26.44 14.04 -11.12
CA TYR A 420 26.03 12.76 -11.68
C TYR A 420 27.02 12.34 -12.77
N GLN A 421 27.99 11.50 -12.42
CA GLN A 421 29.04 11.10 -13.35
C GLN A 421 28.48 10.36 -14.57
N GLN A 422 27.47 9.51 -14.38
CA GLN A 422 26.78 8.76 -15.43
C GLN A 422 26.11 9.62 -16.50
N TYR A 423 25.80 10.89 -16.18
CA TYR A 423 25.19 11.85 -17.10
C TYR A 423 26.13 12.99 -17.47
N HIS A 424 27.38 12.98 -16.98
CA HIS A 424 28.37 14.04 -17.16
C HIS A 424 27.84 15.45 -16.83
N THR A 425 27.06 15.57 -15.74
CA THR A 425 26.38 16.82 -15.35
C THR A 425 26.63 17.20 -13.89
N GLN A 426 26.49 18.49 -13.60
CA GLN A 426 26.44 19.04 -12.25
C GLN A 426 25.19 19.91 -12.10
N LEU A 427 24.37 19.60 -11.10
CA LEU A 427 23.16 20.33 -10.79
C LEU A 427 23.37 21.16 -9.54
N PHE A 428 23.03 22.45 -9.64
CA PHE A 428 23.26 23.44 -8.61
C PHE A 428 21.95 23.79 -7.92
N PHE A 429 21.95 23.63 -6.60
CA PHE A 429 20.85 24.00 -5.72
C PHE A 429 21.29 25.14 -4.81
N TYR A 430 20.38 26.02 -4.45
CA TYR A 430 20.61 27.08 -3.49
C TYR A 430 19.47 27.17 -2.48
N GLU A 431 19.78 27.62 -1.27
CA GLU A 431 18.78 27.83 -0.23
C GLU A 431 18.15 29.22 -0.37
N ASP A 432 16.82 29.24 -0.48
CA ASP A 432 15.97 30.42 -0.58
C ASP A 432 14.93 30.35 0.54
N VAL A 433 15.06 31.22 1.55
CA VAL A 433 14.15 31.32 2.70
C VAL A 433 13.90 29.95 3.37
N GLY A 434 14.97 29.18 3.62
CA GLY A 434 14.90 27.87 4.30
C GLY A 434 14.45 26.72 3.40
N HIS A 435 14.26 26.93 2.10
CA HIS A 435 13.93 25.89 1.14
C HIS A 435 14.98 25.78 0.04
N TRP A 436 15.30 24.56 -0.37
CA TRP A 436 16.23 24.33 -1.46
C TRP A 436 15.56 24.49 -2.81
N ARG A 437 16.23 25.21 -3.71
CA ARG A 437 15.77 25.48 -5.08
C ARG A 437 16.83 25.09 -6.10
N LEU A 438 16.40 24.53 -7.22
CA LEU A 438 17.24 24.21 -8.37
C LEU A 438 17.44 25.49 -9.18
N THR A 439 18.68 25.77 -9.58
CA THR A 439 18.93 26.90 -10.48
C THR A 439 18.27 26.66 -11.84
N ARG A 440 17.80 27.74 -12.51
CA ARG A 440 17.12 27.63 -13.81
C ARG A 440 17.96 26.94 -14.89
N ALA A 441 19.28 27.14 -14.87
CA ALA A 441 20.19 26.46 -15.78
C ALA A 441 20.21 24.94 -15.51
N SER A 442 20.33 24.55 -14.24
CA SER A 442 20.30 23.15 -13.83
C SER A 442 18.92 22.51 -14.05
N GLU A 443 17.83 23.26 -13.93
CA GLU A 443 16.47 22.79 -14.21
C GLU A 443 16.30 22.40 -15.69
N ASN A 444 16.73 23.28 -16.60
CA ASN A 444 16.68 22.98 -18.04
C ASN A 444 17.53 21.75 -18.38
N GLU A 445 18.73 21.66 -17.81
CA GLU A 445 19.63 20.52 -18.03
C GLU A 445 19.04 19.22 -17.49
N PHE A 446 18.50 19.25 -16.27
CA PHE A 446 17.78 18.13 -15.64
C PHE A 446 16.66 17.62 -16.54
N TRP A 447 15.76 18.49 -17.01
CA TRP A 447 14.63 18.07 -17.85
C TRP A 447 15.08 17.50 -19.21
N ALA A 448 16.17 18.03 -19.79
CA ALA A 448 16.76 17.46 -20.99
C ALA A 448 17.28 16.03 -20.76
N ILE A 449 17.98 15.79 -19.64
CA ILE A 449 18.48 14.47 -19.26
C ILE A 449 17.31 13.52 -19.00
N ASN A 450 16.33 13.94 -18.19
CA ASN A 450 15.20 13.12 -17.82
C ASN A 450 14.38 12.69 -19.06
N SER A 451 14.15 13.62 -19.99
CA SER A 451 13.42 13.32 -21.24
C SER A 451 14.16 12.28 -22.10
N ARG A 452 15.48 12.40 -22.24
CA ARG A 452 16.30 11.40 -22.96
C ARG A 452 16.26 10.04 -22.29
N ARG A 453 16.31 10.00 -20.96
CA ARG A 453 16.24 8.76 -20.17
C ARG A 453 14.91 8.03 -20.36
N LEU A 454 13.78 8.74 -20.36
CA LEU A 454 12.45 8.16 -20.52
C LEU A 454 12.11 7.75 -21.96
N SER A 455 12.92 8.20 -22.94
CA SER A 455 12.71 7.91 -24.37
C SER A 455 13.50 6.67 -24.85
N ARG A 456 14.40 6.16 -24.02
CA ARG A 456 15.12 4.90 -24.23
C ARG A 456 14.33 3.78 -23.59
#